data_AF-A0A1M3DZY4-F1
#
_entry.id   AF-A0A1M3DZY4-F1
#
_cell.length_a   1.000
_cell.length_b   1.000
_cell.length_c   1.000
_cell.angle_alpha   90.00
_cell.angle_beta   90.00
_cell.angle_gamma   90.00
#
_symmetry.space_group_name_H-M   'P 1'
#
loop_
_entity.id
_entity.type
_entity.pdbx_description
1 polymer ?
#
loop_
_entity_poly.entity_id
_entity_poly.type
_entity_poly.pdbx_seq_one_letter_code
_entity_poly.pdbx_strand_id
1 'polypeptide(L)'
;MAAFFMLSTVIVGCQRDKDDDDEEEEVVRNNSSIVPSQFQGRSNVKLGAIYVDTRTLELGVYDHGTIDGDIISLYVNGKLVLDKYTLKGPADIKKVKVTLDYTGYNYILMYAHNEGSIPPNTCTLTVKDASSTKDFVLESNLSSNGAVDVIVD
;
A
#
# COMPACT_ATOMS: atom_id res chain seq x y z
N MET A 1 -28.02 -17.27 76.68
CA MET A 1 -27.82 -15.92 76.12
C MET A 1 -27.46 -16.09 74.65
N ALA A 2 -28.03 -15.25 73.79
CA ALA A 2 -28.39 -15.51 72.39
C ALA A 2 -27.28 -15.96 71.43
N ALA A 3 -27.68 -16.83 70.50
CA ALA A 3 -27.05 -16.99 69.19
C ALA A 3 -27.49 -15.83 68.28
N PHE A 4 -26.61 -15.34 67.40
CA PHE A 4 -27.02 -14.52 66.26
C PHE A 4 -26.18 -14.87 65.02
N PHE A 5 -26.90 -15.27 64.00
CA PHE A 5 -26.46 -15.58 62.65
C PHE A 5 -26.57 -14.28 61.84
N MET A 6 -25.57 -13.90 61.06
CA MET A 6 -25.74 -12.93 59.96
C MET A 6 -24.87 -13.34 58.78
N LEU A 7 -25.52 -13.40 57.63
CA LEU A 7 -25.05 -13.90 56.34
C LEU A 7 -24.71 -12.72 55.41
N SER A 8 -23.69 -12.92 54.58
CA SER A 8 -23.40 -12.28 53.29
C SER A 8 -23.06 -10.79 53.22
N THR A 9 -21.87 -10.51 52.68
CA THR A 9 -21.74 -9.83 51.38
C THR A 9 -20.35 -10.07 50.78
N VAL A 10 -20.32 -10.52 49.53
CA VAL A 10 -19.12 -10.65 48.68
C VAL A 10 -19.27 -9.65 47.55
N ILE A 11 -18.28 -8.76 47.37
CA ILE A 11 -17.95 -8.06 46.11
C ILE A 11 -16.45 -7.72 46.20
N VAL A 12 -15.53 -8.59 45.79
CA VAL A 12 -14.82 -8.63 44.48
C VAL A 12 -14.30 -7.26 44.00
N GLY A 13 -12.97 -7.09 44.13
CA GLY A 13 -12.07 -6.64 43.06
C GLY A 13 -12.14 -5.20 42.57
N CYS A 14 -11.16 -4.37 42.96
CA CYS A 14 -10.64 -3.32 42.07
C CYS A 14 -9.32 -3.82 41.48
N GLN A 15 -9.36 -4.33 40.26
CA GLN A 15 -8.17 -4.49 39.44
C GLN A 15 -7.67 -3.08 39.10
N ARG A 16 -6.37 -2.85 39.29
CA ARG A 16 -5.69 -1.65 38.79
C ARG A 16 -5.66 -1.78 37.26
N ASP A 17 -6.35 -0.89 36.59
CA ASP A 17 -6.36 -0.78 35.13
C ASP A 17 -4.94 -0.49 34.64
N LYS A 18 -4.60 -1.09 33.49
CA LYS A 18 -3.35 -0.83 32.79
C LYS A 18 -3.52 0.52 32.09
N ASP A 19 -2.67 1.47 32.46
CA ASP A 19 -2.41 2.65 31.64
C ASP A 19 -1.58 2.15 30.44
N ASP A 20 -2.27 1.71 29.39
CA ASP A 20 -1.69 1.49 28.07
C ASP A 20 -1.66 2.87 27.39
N ASP A 21 -0.58 3.63 27.61
CA ASP A 21 -0.30 4.87 26.89
C ASP A 21 0.02 4.53 25.43
N ASP A 22 -1.01 4.50 24.58
CA ASP A 22 -0.87 4.47 23.12
C ASP A 22 -0.29 5.82 22.65
N GLU A 23 1.04 5.91 22.54
CA GLU A 23 1.71 7.06 21.90
C GLU A 23 1.27 7.14 20.43
N GLU A 24 0.39 8.10 20.08
CA GLU A 24 0.04 8.39 18.68
C GLU A 24 1.30 8.87 17.93
N GLU A 25 1.90 8.01 17.11
CA GLU A 25 3.03 8.40 16.26
C GLU A 25 2.61 9.53 15.31
N GLU A 26 3.26 10.70 15.43
CA GLU A 26 3.06 11.80 14.49
C GLU A 26 3.49 11.39 13.08
N VAL A 27 2.53 11.35 12.15
CA VAL A 27 2.80 11.01 10.75
C VAL A 27 3.41 12.21 10.03
N VAL A 28 4.67 12.06 9.60
CA VAL A 28 5.41 13.09 8.85
C VAL A 28 4.72 13.40 7.51
N ARG A 29 4.66 14.68 7.15
CA ARG A 29 4.16 15.16 5.85
C ARG A 29 5.30 15.43 4.87
N ASN A 30 5.25 14.81 3.70
CA ASN A 30 6.13 15.14 2.57
C ASN A 30 5.45 16.14 1.63
N ASN A 31 6.08 17.29 1.42
CA ASN A 31 5.53 18.38 0.60
C ASN A 31 5.96 18.34 -0.88
N SER A 32 6.83 17.41 -1.25
CA SER A 32 7.34 17.25 -2.62
C SER A 32 7.56 15.79 -2.97
N SER A 33 7.55 15.48 -4.27
CA SER A 33 7.80 14.13 -4.80
C SER A 33 9.12 13.55 -4.28
N ILE A 34 9.06 12.29 -3.88
CA ILE A 34 10.18 11.51 -3.33
C ILE A 34 10.57 10.33 -4.24
N VAL A 35 10.12 10.31 -5.50
CA VAL A 35 10.54 9.30 -6.48
C VAL A 35 12.05 9.46 -6.73
N PRO A 36 12.89 8.45 -6.43
CA PRO A 36 14.32 8.54 -6.66
C PRO A 36 14.61 8.51 -8.16
N SER A 37 15.74 9.09 -8.60
CA SER A 37 16.11 9.12 -10.03
C SER A 37 16.38 7.73 -10.62
N GLN A 38 16.77 6.77 -9.77
CA GLN A 38 17.08 5.40 -10.16
C GLN A 38 16.63 4.41 -9.09
N PHE A 39 16.35 3.17 -9.50
CA PHE A 39 16.10 2.05 -8.61
C PHE A 39 16.60 0.75 -9.25
N GLN A 40 17.37 -0.04 -8.48
CA GLN A 40 17.95 -1.31 -8.93
C GLN A 40 18.68 -1.22 -10.29
N GLY A 41 19.43 -0.14 -10.51
CA GLY A 41 20.24 0.06 -11.72
C GLY A 41 19.48 0.55 -12.96
N ARG A 42 18.19 0.88 -12.84
CA ARG A 42 17.37 1.46 -13.91
C ARG A 42 16.94 2.88 -13.56
N SER A 43 16.74 3.73 -14.57
CA SER A 43 16.14 5.04 -14.37
C SER A 43 14.67 4.90 -13.98
N ASN A 44 14.17 5.79 -13.13
CA ASN A 44 12.75 5.86 -12.81
C ASN A 44 12.10 6.98 -13.61
N VAL A 45 11.07 6.64 -14.37
CA VAL A 45 10.25 7.60 -15.10
C VAL A 45 9.00 7.87 -14.29
N LYS A 46 8.80 9.13 -13.88
CA LYS A 46 7.56 9.54 -13.24
C LYS A 46 6.47 9.72 -14.30
N LEU A 47 5.42 8.93 -14.20
CA LEU A 47 4.31 8.88 -15.16
C LEU A 47 3.15 9.82 -14.78
N GLY A 48 3.03 10.21 -13.52
CA GLY A 48 1.96 11.09 -13.06
C GLY A 48 1.79 11.12 -11.55
N ALA A 49 0.58 11.47 -11.12
CA ALA A 49 0.18 11.50 -9.71
C ALA A 49 -1.25 11.01 -9.51
N ILE A 50 -1.50 10.40 -8.36
CA ILE A 50 -2.82 9.95 -7.88
C ILE A 50 -3.06 10.63 -6.53
N TYR A 51 -4.19 11.31 -6.37
CA TYR A 51 -4.60 11.90 -5.10
C TYR A 51 -5.48 10.92 -4.32
N VAL A 52 -5.26 10.78 -3.03
CA VAL A 52 -6.00 9.88 -2.14
C VAL A 52 -6.32 10.59 -0.83
N ASP A 53 -7.42 10.19 -0.18
CA ASP A 53 -7.87 10.83 1.06
C ASP A 53 -7.30 10.15 2.32
N THR A 54 -6.77 8.93 2.19
CA THR A 54 -6.25 8.15 3.32
C THR A 54 -4.94 7.46 2.97
N ARG A 55 -4.11 7.20 3.99
CA ARG A 55 -2.85 6.44 3.84
C ARG A 55 -3.06 4.95 3.64
N THR A 56 -4.18 4.40 4.10
CA THR A 56 -4.48 2.97 4.01
C THR A 56 -5.16 2.69 2.69
N LEU A 57 -4.47 1.95 1.84
CA LEU A 57 -4.90 1.68 0.47
C LEU A 57 -5.03 0.17 0.23
N GLU A 58 -6.00 -0.20 -0.61
CA GLU A 58 -6.00 -1.48 -1.31
C GLU A 58 -5.54 -1.24 -2.75
N LEU A 59 -4.36 -1.74 -3.08
CA LEU A 59 -3.83 -1.74 -4.43
C LEU A 59 -4.35 -2.97 -5.18
N GLY A 60 -4.76 -2.81 -6.43
CA GLY A 60 -5.03 -3.90 -7.35
C GLY A 60 -4.12 -3.81 -8.57
N VAL A 61 -3.65 -4.95 -9.07
CA VAL A 61 -2.91 -5.02 -10.34
C VAL A 61 -3.47 -6.06 -11.27
N TYR A 62 -3.50 -5.72 -12.55
CA TYR A 62 -3.80 -6.61 -13.66
C TYR A 62 -3.18 -6.06 -14.94
N ASP A 63 -3.08 -6.92 -15.96
CA ASP A 63 -2.56 -6.61 -17.28
C ASP A 63 -3.40 -5.51 -17.95
N HIS A 64 -2.77 -4.43 -18.42
CA HIS A 64 -3.52 -3.34 -19.06
C HIS A 64 -4.02 -3.72 -20.47
N GLY A 65 -3.29 -4.57 -21.18
CA GLY A 65 -3.51 -4.88 -22.58
C GLY A 65 -3.87 -6.36 -22.80
N THR A 66 -2.93 -7.10 -23.36
CA THR A 66 -3.09 -8.52 -23.69
C THR A 66 -2.31 -9.33 -22.69
N ILE A 67 -2.94 -10.33 -22.08
CA ILE A 67 -2.27 -11.27 -21.17
C ILE A 67 -1.20 -12.04 -21.94
N ASP A 68 0.05 -11.64 -21.78
CA ASP A 68 1.14 -12.11 -22.63
C ASP A 68 2.40 -12.51 -21.85
N GLY A 69 2.25 -12.66 -20.53
CA GLY A 69 3.28 -13.17 -19.64
C GLY A 69 4.08 -12.10 -18.91
N ASP A 70 3.58 -10.87 -18.83
CA ASP A 70 4.13 -9.81 -18.02
C ASP A 70 4.33 -10.21 -16.54
N ILE A 71 5.55 -10.01 -16.01
CA ILE A 71 5.93 -10.29 -14.62
C ILE A 71 6.48 -9.04 -13.96
N ILE A 72 5.84 -8.60 -12.88
CA ILE A 72 6.21 -7.36 -12.19
C ILE A 72 6.50 -7.55 -10.69
N SER A 73 7.22 -6.60 -10.13
CA SER A 73 7.19 -6.31 -8.70
C SER A 73 6.72 -4.88 -8.45
N LEU A 74 5.98 -4.68 -7.37
CA LEU A 74 5.59 -3.36 -6.91
C LEU A 74 6.33 -2.97 -5.64
N TYR A 75 6.73 -1.71 -5.59
CA TYR A 75 7.36 -1.08 -4.44
C TYR A 75 6.59 0.16 -4.02
N VAL A 76 6.37 0.33 -2.71
CA VAL A 76 5.85 1.55 -2.11
C VAL A 76 6.97 2.20 -1.32
N ASN A 77 7.36 3.42 -1.66
CA ASN A 77 8.49 4.11 -1.02
C ASN A 77 9.77 3.24 -0.93
N GLY A 78 10.02 2.41 -1.95
CA GLY A 78 11.16 1.50 -2.02
C GLY A 78 10.99 0.17 -1.26
N LYS A 79 9.90 -0.01 -0.51
CA LYS A 79 9.54 -1.27 0.17
C LYS A 79 8.78 -2.19 -0.78
N LEU A 80 9.23 -3.44 -0.92
CA LEU A 80 8.56 -4.43 -1.76
C LEU A 80 7.19 -4.80 -1.18
N VAL A 81 6.12 -4.63 -1.96
CA VAL A 81 4.75 -4.97 -1.55
C VAL A 81 4.13 -6.10 -2.39
N LEU A 82 4.66 -6.32 -3.59
CA LEU A 82 4.30 -7.45 -4.45
C LEU A 82 5.54 -7.99 -5.13
N ASP A 83 5.88 -9.25 -4.87
CA ASP A 83 7.06 -9.90 -5.46
C ASP A 83 6.67 -10.74 -6.68
N LYS A 84 7.47 -10.59 -7.76
CA LYS A 84 7.43 -11.35 -9.02
C LYS A 84 6.07 -11.95 -9.40
N TYR A 85 5.06 -11.11 -9.56
CA TYR A 85 3.72 -11.54 -9.91
C TYR A 85 3.52 -11.51 -11.42
N THR A 86 3.05 -12.62 -11.99
CA THR A 86 2.61 -12.67 -13.39
C THR A 86 1.23 -12.03 -13.50
N LEU A 87 1.13 -10.94 -14.27
CA LEU A 87 -0.13 -10.24 -14.52
C LEU A 87 -1.16 -11.17 -15.16
N LYS A 88 -2.42 -10.93 -14.76
CA LYS A 88 -3.62 -11.60 -15.26
C LYS A 88 -4.57 -10.54 -15.79
N GLY A 89 -5.61 -10.96 -16.50
CA GLY A 89 -6.62 -10.02 -17.00
C GLY A 89 -7.48 -9.41 -15.88
N PRO A 90 -8.32 -8.43 -16.22
CA PRO A 90 -9.18 -7.72 -15.25
C PRO A 90 -10.19 -8.60 -14.50
N ALA A 91 -10.39 -9.85 -14.92
CA ALA A 91 -11.22 -10.82 -14.20
C ALA A 91 -10.52 -11.45 -12.98
N ASP A 92 -9.19 -11.32 -12.86
CA ASP A 92 -8.38 -11.91 -11.79
C ASP A 92 -7.36 -10.89 -11.23
N ILE A 93 -7.90 -9.87 -10.55
CA ILE A 93 -7.11 -8.76 -10.02
C ILE A 93 -6.37 -9.19 -8.76
N LYS A 94 -5.04 -9.04 -8.75
CA LYS A 94 -4.22 -9.27 -7.56
C LYS A 94 -4.29 -8.05 -6.65
N LYS A 95 -4.79 -8.26 -5.43
CA LYS A 95 -4.93 -7.21 -4.41
C LYS A 95 -3.84 -7.27 -3.34
N VAL A 96 -3.37 -6.11 -2.90
CA VAL A 96 -2.40 -5.94 -1.80
C VAL A 96 -2.81 -4.73 -0.96
N LYS A 97 -2.89 -4.90 0.36
CA LYS A 97 -3.15 -3.79 1.29
C LYS A 97 -1.83 -3.16 1.73
N VAL A 98 -1.78 -1.84 1.73
CA VAL A 98 -0.59 -1.06 2.13
C VAL A 98 -1.01 0.12 3.00
N THR A 99 -0.07 0.58 3.82
CA THR A 99 -0.18 1.86 4.54
C THR A 99 0.97 2.74 4.09
N LEU A 100 0.65 3.91 3.55
CA LEU A 100 1.64 4.89 3.11
C LEU A 100 2.38 5.48 4.31
N ASP A 101 3.70 5.67 4.17
CA ASP A 101 4.54 6.16 5.27
C ASP A 101 4.22 7.61 5.64
N TYR A 102 3.83 8.43 4.66
CA TYR A 102 3.68 9.88 4.83
C TYR A 102 2.28 10.36 4.50
N THR A 103 1.89 11.49 5.09
CA THR A 103 0.89 12.39 4.46
C THR A 103 1.58 13.20 3.34
N GLY A 104 0.83 13.74 2.39
CA GLY A 104 1.41 14.32 1.18
C GLY A 104 2.06 13.26 0.28
N TYR A 105 3.26 13.52 -0.21
CA TYR A 105 3.89 12.70 -1.27
C TYR A 105 4.43 11.36 -0.80
N ASN A 106 3.95 10.31 -1.46
CA ASN A 106 4.48 8.96 -1.51
C ASN A 106 4.67 8.55 -2.97
N TYR A 107 5.20 7.35 -3.24
CA TYR A 107 5.20 6.82 -4.60
C TYR A 107 5.01 5.31 -4.65
N ILE A 108 4.45 4.86 -5.77
CA ILE A 108 4.41 3.46 -6.19
C ILE A 108 5.32 3.32 -7.41
N LEU A 109 6.19 2.31 -7.39
CA LEU A 109 7.11 1.98 -8.48
C LEU A 109 6.85 0.56 -8.96
N MET A 110 6.74 0.42 -10.28
CA MET A 110 6.69 -0.87 -10.97
C MET A 110 8.08 -1.23 -11.51
N TYR A 111 8.54 -2.43 -11.16
CA TYR A 111 9.73 -3.03 -11.72
C TYR A 111 9.35 -4.23 -12.60
N ALA A 112 9.65 -4.16 -13.89
CA ALA A 112 9.42 -5.24 -14.84
C ALA A 112 10.55 -6.29 -14.78
N HIS A 113 10.20 -7.57 -14.55
CA HIS A 113 11.15 -8.69 -14.64
C HIS A 113 11.30 -9.21 -16.07
N ASN A 114 10.33 -8.92 -16.93
CA ASN A 114 10.32 -9.18 -18.37
C ASN A 114 9.47 -8.11 -19.09
N GLU A 115 9.30 -8.21 -20.40
CA GLU A 115 8.42 -7.32 -21.20
C GLU A 115 7.28 -8.10 -21.85
N GLY A 116 6.87 -9.21 -21.25
CA GLY A 116 5.92 -10.12 -21.85
C GLY A 116 6.42 -10.64 -23.21
N SER A 117 5.48 -10.84 -24.14
CA SER A 117 5.76 -11.10 -25.55
C SER A 117 5.63 -9.83 -26.41
N ILE A 118 4.96 -8.80 -25.89
CA ILE A 118 4.69 -7.51 -26.50
C ILE A 118 5.24 -6.41 -25.57
N PRO A 119 6.42 -5.84 -25.87
CA PRO A 119 6.98 -4.76 -25.05
C PRO A 119 6.23 -3.43 -25.24
N PRO A 120 6.22 -2.54 -24.21
CA PRO A 120 6.77 -2.72 -22.86
C PRO A 120 5.83 -3.53 -21.95
N ASN A 121 6.27 -3.85 -20.73
CA ASN A 121 5.40 -4.42 -19.71
C ASN A 121 4.40 -3.37 -19.22
N THR A 122 3.10 -3.68 -19.25
CA THR A 122 2.03 -2.73 -18.90
C THR A 122 1.09 -3.27 -17.83
N CYS A 123 0.87 -2.47 -16.79
CA CYS A 123 0.02 -2.84 -15.65
C CYS A 123 -1.01 -1.75 -15.41
N THR A 124 -2.28 -2.14 -15.26
CA THR A 124 -3.25 -1.26 -14.62
C THR A 124 -3.11 -1.41 -13.11
N LEU A 125 -2.78 -0.31 -12.44
CA LEU A 125 -2.79 -0.16 -11.00
C LEU A 125 -4.13 0.46 -10.58
N THR A 126 -4.94 -0.26 -9.81
CA THR A 126 -6.10 0.29 -9.13
C THR A 126 -5.71 0.69 -7.71
N VAL A 127 -6.08 1.90 -7.29
CA VAL A 127 -5.80 2.45 -5.97
C VAL A 127 -7.13 2.76 -5.32
N LYS A 128 -7.48 1.96 -4.31
CA LYS A 128 -8.69 2.16 -3.52
C LYS A 128 -8.33 2.70 -2.13
N ASP A 129 -8.86 3.86 -1.81
CA ASP A 129 -8.84 4.45 -0.47
C ASP A 129 -10.23 4.32 0.19
N ALA A 130 -10.48 5.10 1.24
CA ALA A 130 -11.77 5.09 1.93
C ALA A 130 -12.91 5.73 1.12
N SER A 131 -12.61 6.61 0.16
CA SER A 131 -13.60 7.43 -0.54
C SER A 131 -13.87 6.95 -1.97
N SER A 132 -12.85 6.42 -2.64
CA SER A 132 -12.85 6.24 -4.08
C SER A 132 -11.93 5.10 -4.54
N THR A 133 -12.05 4.73 -5.80
CA THR A 133 -11.10 3.86 -6.49
C THR A 133 -10.69 4.55 -7.77
N LYS A 134 -9.38 4.61 -8.01
CA LYS A 134 -8.78 5.28 -9.17
C LYS A 134 -7.87 4.29 -9.89
N ASP A 135 -7.90 4.31 -11.21
CA ASP A 135 -7.04 3.47 -12.03
C ASP A 135 -5.93 4.31 -12.66
N PHE A 136 -4.74 3.74 -12.75
CA PHE A 136 -3.57 4.37 -13.36
C PHE A 136 -2.77 3.31 -14.13
N VAL A 137 -2.30 3.65 -15.32
CA VAL A 137 -1.49 2.73 -16.14
C VAL A 137 -0.02 2.96 -15.83
N LEU A 138 0.66 1.91 -15.38
CA LEU A 138 2.10 1.89 -15.22
C LEU A 138 2.73 1.13 -16.39
N GLU A 139 3.85 1.65 -16.88
CA GLU A 139 4.65 1.02 -17.93
C GLU A 139 6.11 0.93 -17.48
N SER A 140 6.76 -0.20 -17.76
CA SER A 140 8.18 -0.42 -17.44
C SER A 140 8.80 -1.36 -18.48
N ASN A 141 10.11 -1.22 -18.68
CA ASN A 141 10.90 -2.10 -19.53
C ASN A 141 12.19 -2.51 -18.82
N LEU A 142 13.06 -3.26 -19.49
CA LEU A 142 14.30 -3.77 -18.89
C LEU A 142 15.37 -2.68 -18.63
N SER A 143 15.14 -1.44 -19.08
CA SER A 143 16.04 -0.29 -18.91
C SER A 143 15.50 0.81 -17.99
N SER A 144 14.18 0.90 -17.81
CA SER A 144 13.52 1.95 -17.02
C SER A 144 12.31 1.41 -16.24
N ASN A 145 12.13 1.94 -15.03
CA ASN A 145 10.97 1.67 -14.18
C ASN A 145 9.91 2.76 -14.34
N GLY A 146 8.63 2.37 -14.27
CA GLY A 146 7.52 3.31 -14.17
C GLY A 146 7.20 3.62 -12.72
N ALA A 147 7.00 4.89 -12.39
CA ALA A 147 6.60 5.33 -11.05
C ALA A 147 5.47 6.35 -11.10
N VAL A 148 4.62 6.35 -10.09
CA VAL A 148 3.52 7.32 -9.92
C VAL A 148 3.59 7.91 -8.50
N ASP A 149 3.46 9.23 -8.39
CA ASP A 149 3.29 9.88 -7.10
C ASP A 149 1.91 9.49 -6.52
N VAL A 150 1.84 9.19 -5.24
CA VAL A 150 0.57 9.01 -4.51
C VAL A 150 0.52 10.06 -3.42
N ILE A 151 -0.41 11.00 -3.53
CA ILE A 151 -0.48 12.21 -2.71
C ILE A 151 -1.67 12.08 -1.77
N VAL A 152 -1.38 12.01 -0.47
CA VAL A 152 -2.39 11.98 0.59
C VAL A 152 -2.70 13.42 1.00
N ASP A 153 -3.96 13.83 0.88
CA ASP A 153 -4.39 15.18 1.28
C ASP A 153 -4.44 15.39 2.81
#